data_AF-A0A3E0NAS9-F1
#
_entry.id   AF-A0A3E0NAS9-F1
#
_cell.length_a   1.000
_cell.length_b   1.000
_cell.length_c   1.000
_cell.angle_alpha   90.00
_cell.angle_beta   90.00
_cell.angle_gamma   90.00
#
_symmetry.space_group_name_H-M   'P 1'
#
loop_
_entity.id
_entity.type
_entity.pdbx_description
1 polymer ?
#
loop_
_entity_poly.entity_id
_entity_poly.type
_entity_poly.pdbx_seq_one_letter_code
_entity_poly.pdbx_strand_id
1 'polypeptide(L)'
;MKQTLATLVAIVVISCLAQPAAAGIIPASAGDPAIPDLVYDPATGNVTLDGTESGPFIGYTLQNATNSFIPGNFTPLLVGVSTVLTSELAEAALAPGSGSIGNVFPTGLDLAGLQALLTVNTVSVALGAPLVPFDLVVLSTTTTGGTAPIPEPSTFLLTGLGMVGLGLYSWRRRRAAA
;
A
#
# COMPACT_ATOMS: atom_id res chain seq x y z
N MET A 1 37.09 -24.07 -33.76
CA MET A 1 35.81 -24.35 -33.06
C MET A 1 36.00 -24.24 -31.55
N LYS A 2 36.21 -23.03 -31.03
CA LYS A 2 36.32 -22.75 -29.59
C LYS A 2 35.71 -21.37 -29.32
N GLN A 3 34.41 -21.24 -29.54
CA GLN A 3 33.63 -20.15 -28.92
C GLN A 3 33.30 -20.62 -27.51
N THR A 4 34.24 -20.38 -26.62
CA THR A 4 34.23 -20.75 -25.21
C THR A 4 33.15 -19.96 -24.47
N LEU A 5 32.16 -20.70 -23.95
CA LEU A 5 31.40 -20.57 -22.69
C LEU A 5 31.21 -19.20 -22.00
N ALA A 6 32.17 -18.28 -22.04
CA ALA A 6 32.13 -16.98 -21.39
C ALA A 6 31.00 -16.06 -21.89
N THR A 7 30.64 -16.16 -23.17
CA THR A 7 29.54 -15.37 -23.75
C THR A 7 28.17 -15.85 -23.27
N LEU A 8 28.03 -17.14 -22.92
CA LEU A 8 26.75 -17.70 -22.47
C LEU A 8 26.46 -17.35 -21.00
N VAL A 9 27.50 -17.26 -20.17
CA VAL A 9 27.36 -16.85 -18.75
C VAL A 9 26.96 -15.37 -18.64
N ALA A 10 27.45 -14.51 -19.55
CA ALA A 10 27.05 -13.11 -19.58
C ALA A 10 25.56 -12.91 -19.92
N ILE A 11 24.98 -13.76 -20.77
CA ILE A 11 23.57 -13.67 -21.16
C ILE A 11 22.65 -14.18 -20.04
N VAL A 12 23.06 -15.20 -19.27
CA VAL A 12 22.24 -15.73 -18.16
C VAL A 12 22.21 -14.79 -16.95
N VAL A 13 23.29 -14.05 -16.68
CA VAL A 13 23.33 -13.09 -15.56
C VAL A 13 22.53 -11.81 -15.87
N ILE A 14 22.43 -11.40 -17.14
CA ILE A 14 21.65 -10.21 -17.55
C ILE A 14 20.14 -10.43 -17.41
N SER A 15 19.66 -11.67 -17.50
CA SER A 15 18.23 -12.01 -17.41
C SER A 15 17.68 -12.03 -15.97
N CYS A 16 18.53 -11.86 -14.94
CA CYS A 16 18.11 -11.99 -13.53
C CYS A 16 17.84 -10.64 -12.82
N LEU A 17 18.02 -9.49 -13.49
CA LEU A 17 17.92 -8.16 -12.87
C LEU A 17 16.71 -7.31 -13.27
N ALA A 18 15.64 -7.93 -13.78
CA ALA A 18 14.38 -7.22 -13.99
C ALA A 18 13.20 -8.12 -13.65
N GLN A 19 13.16 -8.60 -12.40
CA GLN A 19 11.85 -8.82 -11.79
C GLN A 19 11.25 -7.41 -11.65
N PRO A 20 10.13 -7.05 -12.31
CA PRO A 20 9.41 -5.88 -11.88
C PRO A 20 8.99 -6.19 -10.45
N ALA A 21 9.67 -5.58 -9.48
CA ALA A 21 9.08 -5.42 -8.17
C ALA A 21 7.76 -4.72 -8.45
N ALA A 22 6.66 -5.48 -8.40
CA ALA A 22 5.35 -4.90 -8.25
C ALA A 22 5.53 -3.89 -7.13
N ALA A 23 5.42 -2.61 -7.45
CA ALA A 23 5.40 -1.55 -6.46
C ALA A 23 4.17 -1.84 -5.62
N GLY A 24 4.35 -2.69 -4.61
CA GLY A 24 3.39 -2.88 -3.55
C GLY A 24 3.12 -1.47 -3.07
N ILE A 25 1.85 -1.09 -3.15
CA ILE A 25 1.37 0.14 -2.56
C ILE A 25 1.81 0.03 -1.11
N ILE A 26 2.83 0.76 -0.69
CA ILE A 26 3.25 0.74 0.70
C ILE A 26 2.22 1.62 1.39
N PRO A 27 1.31 1.06 2.20
CA PRO A 27 0.34 1.86 2.92
C PRO A 27 1.09 2.92 3.73
N ALA A 28 0.68 4.19 3.62
CA ALA A 28 1.14 5.16 4.60
C ALA A 28 0.41 4.80 5.91
N SER A 29 1.22 4.34 6.87
CA SER A 29 0.93 3.50 8.05
C SER A 29 0.71 2.01 7.73
N ALA A 30 1.79 1.22 7.80
CA ALA A 30 1.64 -0.17 8.23
C ALA A 30 1.54 -0.12 9.76
N GLY A 31 0.30 -0.27 10.22
CA GLY A 31 -0.18 -0.06 11.58
C GLY A 31 0.24 -1.12 12.59
N ASP A 32 -0.19 -0.94 13.83
CA ASP A 32 0.03 -1.93 14.90
C ASP A 32 -0.59 -3.29 14.52
N PRO A 33 0.20 -4.38 14.40
CA PRO A 33 -0.32 -5.68 13.98
C PRO A 33 -1.34 -6.27 14.97
N ALA A 34 -1.50 -5.70 16.18
CA ALA A 34 -2.51 -6.11 17.14
C ALA A 34 -3.89 -5.49 16.89
N ILE A 35 -4.01 -4.50 15.99
CA ILE A 35 -5.24 -3.72 15.77
C ILE A 35 -5.69 -3.87 14.32
N PRO A 36 -6.99 -4.09 14.05
CA PRO A 36 -7.50 -4.09 12.68
C PRO A 36 -7.28 -2.74 11.99
N ASP A 37 -6.99 -2.79 10.70
CA ASP A 37 -6.76 -1.59 9.88
C ASP A 37 -8.04 -1.17 9.15
N LEU A 38 -8.27 0.14 9.08
CA LEU A 38 -9.17 0.77 8.13
C LEU A 38 -8.32 1.39 7.03
N VAL A 39 -8.33 0.72 5.88
CA VAL A 39 -7.56 1.06 4.71
C VAL A 39 -8.43 1.85 3.74
N TYR A 40 -8.09 3.12 3.53
CA TYR A 40 -8.82 4.03 2.67
C TYR A 40 -8.06 4.31 1.36
N ASP A 41 -8.77 4.21 0.23
CA ASP A 41 -8.28 4.62 -1.09
C ASP A 41 -8.76 6.03 -1.45
N PRO A 42 -7.87 7.04 -1.49
CA PRO A 42 -8.24 8.41 -1.83
C PRO A 42 -8.69 8.59 -3.27
N ALA A 43 -8.31 7.72 -4.20
CA ALA A 43 -8.71 7.85 -5.60
C ALA A 43 -10.18 7.49 -5.81
N THR A 44 -10.67 6.47 -5.10
CA THR A 44 -12.00 5.89 -5.32
C THR A 44 -12.99 6.15 -4.19
N GLY A 45 -12.50 6.51 -3.00
CA GLY A 45 -13.33 6.59 -1.80
C GLY A 45 -13.62 5.21 -1.18
N ASN A 46 -12.95 4.17 -1.67
CA ASN A 46 -13.11 2.81 -1.18
C ASN A 46 -12.54 2.67 0.24
N VAL A 47 -13.25 1.93 1.08
CA VAL A 47 -12.77 1.57 2.42
C VAL A 47 -12.70 0.05 2.53
N THR A 48 -11.54 -0.44 2.95
CA THR A 48 -11.29 -1.84 3.26
C THR A 48 -10.99 -1.98 4.74
N LEU A 49 -11.73 -2.85 5.40
CA LEU A 49 -11.54 -3.21 6.80
C LEU A 49 -10.73 -4.49 6.84
N ASP A 50 -9.45 -4.38 7.20
CA ASP A 50 -8.51 -5.48 7.20
C ASP A 50 -8.27 -5.98 8.62
N GLY A 51 -8.52 -7.28 8.82
CA GLY A 51 -8.23 -7.99 10.06
C GLY A 51 -7.24 -9.14 9.86
N THR A 52 -6.50 -9.15 8.74
CA THR A 52 -5.62 -10.27 8.39
C THR A 52 -4.46 -10.42 9.37
N GLU A 53 -3.89 -9.30 9.83
CA GLU A 53 -2.75 -9.29 10.77
C GLU A 53 -3.21 -9.39 12.23
N SER A 54 -4.26 -8.65 12.62
CA SER A 54 -4.79 -8.59 13.99
C SER A 54 -5.73 -9.73 14.37
N GLY A 55 -6.22 -10.47 13.37
CA GLY A 55 -7.35 -11.37 13.51
C GLY A 55 -8.69 -10.69 13.13
N PRO A 56 -9.67 -11.48 12.68
CA PRO A 56 -10.88 -10.93 12.09
C PRO A 56 -11.84 -10.41 13.17
N PHE A 57 -12.69 -9.46 12.79
CA PHE A 57 -13.61 -8.77 13.70
C PHE A 57 -15.06 -9.19 13.45
N ILE A 58 -15.90 -8.97 14.47
CA ILE A 58 -17.32 -9.36 14.46
C ILE A 58 -18.26 -8.15 14.39
N GLY A 59 -17.72 -6.94 14.46
CA GLY A 59 -18.50 -5.74 14.23
C GLY A 59 -17.67 -4.48 14.24
N TYR A 60 -18.25 -3.42 13.70
CA TYR A 60 -17.63 -2.11 13.63
C TYR A 60 -18.67 -0.99 13.65
N THR A 61 -18.21 0.22 13.97
CA THR A 61 -19.02 1.44 13.91
C THR A 61 -18.14 2.58 13.46
N LEU A 62 -18.53 3.18 12.33
CA LEU A 62 -17.93 4.36 11.75
C LEU A 62 -18.96 5.48 11.79
N GLN A 63 -18.61 6.62 12.38
CA GLN A 63 -19.49 7.79 12.42
C GLN A 63 -18.75 9.04 11.95
N ASN A 64 -19.49 9.94 11.33
CA ASN A 64 -19.03 11.28 11.01
C ASN A 64 -20.07 12.31 11.50
N ALA A 65 -19.62 13.54 11.73
CA ALA A 65 -20.51 14.65 12.11
C ALA A 65 -21.11 15.39 10.89
N THR A 66 -20.57 15.16 9.69
CA THR A 66 -20.82 15.97 8.49
C THR A 66 -21.78 15.33 7.50
N ASN A 67 -22.38 14.18 7.84
CA ASN A 67 -23.24 13.38 6.96
C ASN A 67 -22.61 13.07 5.59
N SER A 68 -21.31 12.78 5.58
CA SER A 68 -20.51 12.70 4.35
C SER A 68 -20.31 11.29 3.80
N PHE A 69 -20.89 10.26 4.44
CA PHE A 69 -20.85 8.91 3.89
C PHE A 69 -21.80 8.75 2.70
N ILE A 70 -21.45 7.83 1.81
CA ILE A 70 -22.18 7.54 0.57
C ILE A 70 -22.86 6.16 0.72
N PRO A 71 -24.05 6.09 1.34
CA PRO A 71 -24.70 4.82 1.70
C PRO A 71 -25.07 3.98 0.47
N GLY A 72 -25.31 4.60 -0.69
CA GLY A 72 -25.65 3.90 -1.94
C GLY A 72 -24.54 3.00 -2.50
N ASN A 73 -23.31 3.17 -2.03
CA ASN A 73 -22.15 2.37 -2.43
C ASN A 73 -21.72 1.36 -1.36
N PHE A 74 -22.45 1.28 -0.24
CA PHE A 74 -22.10 0.39 0.86
C PHE A 74 -22.33 -1.06 0.48
N THR A 75 -21.32 -1.89 0.73
CA THR A 75 -21.37 -3.34 0.56
C THR A 75 -21.21 -4.00 1.93
N PRO A 76 -22.24 -4.67 2.47
CA PRO A 76 -22.15 -5.37 3.74
C PRO A 76 -21.06 -6.44 3.69
N LEU A 77 -20.24 -6.52 4.75
CA LEU A 77 -19.16 -7.49 4.85
C LEU A 77 -19.52 -8.66 5.75
N LEU A 78 -20.21 -8.36 6.85
CA LEU A 78 -20.60 -9.34 7.83
C LEU A 78 -22.03 -9.78 7.53
N VAL A 79 -22.29 -11.07 7.55
CA VAL A 79 -23.65 -11.59 7.28
C VAL A 79 -24.53 -11.42 8.54
N GLY A 80 -24.73 -10.17 8.95
CA GLY A 80 -25.38 -9.77 10.20
C GLY A 80 -26.27 -8.54 10.05
N VAL A 81 -26.31 -7.72 11.10
CA VAL A 81 -27.13 -6.49 11.13
C VAL A 81 -26.27 -5.32 10.66
N SER A 82 -26.71 -4.63 9.62
CA SER A 82 -26.05 -3.43 9.10
C SER A 82 -26.91 -2.18 9.34
N THR A 83 -26.23 -1.09 9.67
CA THR A 83 -26.79 0.26 9.73
C THR A 83 -26.08 1.11 8.69
N VAL A 84 -26.84 1.71 7.79
CA VAL A 84 -26.30 2.44 6.64
C VAL A 84 -26.99 3.80 6.53
N LEU A 85 -26.29 4.83 6.98
CA LEU A 85 -26.71 6.22 6.99
C LEU A 85 -25.59 7.10 6.44
N THR A 86 -25.90 8.35 6.12
CA THR A 86 -24.88 9.34 5.71
C THR A 86 -23.96 9.76 6.86
N SER A 87 -24.42 9.62 8.11
CA SER A 87 -23.66 9.89 9.33
C SER A 87 -23.00 8.65 9.93
N GLU A 88 -23.46 7.45 9.59
CA GLU A 88 -23.09 6.22 10.29
C GLU A 88 -23.08 5.01 9.38
N LEU A 89 -22.00 4.23 9.44
CA LEU A 89 -21.89 2.93 8.84
C LEU A 89 -21.47 1.96 9.94
N ALA A 90 -22.32 1.00 10.24
CA ALA A 90 -22.05 0.04 11.29
C ALA A 90 -22.53 -1.35 10.87
N GLU A 91 -21.84 -2.35 11.40
CA GLU A 91 -22.21 -3.73 11.16
C GLU A 91 -21.86 -4.58 12.37
N ALA A 92 -22.70 -5.58 12.67
CA ALA A 92 -22.43 -6.54 13.71
C ALA A 92 -22.94 -7.92 13.29
N ALA A 93 -22.09 -8.94 13.45
CA ALA A 93 -22.44 -10.34 13.27
C ALA A 93 -21.76 -11.20 14.33
N LEU A 94 -22.07 -12.50 14.32
CA LEU A 94 -21.35 -13.50 15.11
C LEU A 94 -20.27 -14.21 14.28
N ALA A 95 -20.32 -14.04 12.96
CA ALA A 95 -19.31 -14.55 12.05
C ALA A 95 -18.23 -13.46 11.84
N PRO A 96 -16.95 -13.82 12.00
CA PRO A 96 -15.86 -12.89 11.74
C PRO A 96 -15.76 -12.51 10.26
N GLY A 97 -15.32 -11.28 9.97
CA GLY A 97 -15.17 -10.78 8.60
C GLY A 97 -13.99 -9.82 8.42
N SER A 98 -13.61 -9.64 7.17
CA SER A 98 -12.68 -8.61 6.67
C SER A 98 -12.96 -8.41 5.17
N GLY A 99 -12.64 -7.23 4.63
CA GLY A 99 -12.82 -6.92 3.21
C GLY A 99 -13.25 -5.48 2.95
N SER A 100 -13.67 -5.19 1.72
CA SER A 100 -14.13 -3.85 1.31
C SER A 100 -15.60 -3.60 1.61
N ILE A 101 -15.90 -2.48 2.27
CA ILE A 101 -17.27 -1.98 2.45
C ILE A 101 -17.75 -1.10 1.29
N GLY A 102 -16.93 -0.95 0.23
CA GLY A 102 -17.26 -0.17 -0.96
C GLY A 102 -16.81 1.30 -0.90
N ASN A 103 -17.26 2.09 -1.89
CA ASN A 103 -16.86 3.49 -2.09
C ASN A 103 -17.73 4.42 -1.24
N VAL A 104 -17.53 4.33 0.06
CA VAL A 104 -18.44 4.92 1.06
C VAL A 104 -17.95 6.26 1.61
N PHE A 105 -16.68 6.61 1.40
CA PHE A 105 -16.11 7.88 1.85
C PHE A 105 -15.96 8.87 0.70
N PRO A 106 -15.90 10.19 0.98
CA PRO A 106 -15.49 11.18 -0.01
C PRO A 106 -14.10 10.85 -0.55
N THR A 107 -13.82 11.19 -1.81
CA THR A 107 -12.50 11.02 -2.43
C THR A 107 -11.55 12.16 -2.04
N GLY A 108 -10.24 11.93 -2.22
CA GLY A 108 -9.21 12.96 -2.07
C GLY A 108 -8.85 13.34 -0.64
N LEU A 109 -9.26 12.56 0.36
CA LEU A 109 -8.85 12.78 1.74
C LEU A 109 -7.42 12.26 1.96
N ASP A 110 -6.62 13.00 2.70
CA ASP A 110 -5.38 12.48 3.27
C ASP A 110 -5.66 11.89 4.67
N LEU A 111 -4.63 11.40 5.35
CA LEU A 111 -4.78 10.79 6.68
C LEU A 111 -5.38 11.79 7.71
N ALA A 112 -5.01 13.07 7.62
CA ALA A 112 -5.54 14.10 8.51
C ALA A 112 -7.03 14.38 8.22
N GLY A 113 -7.40 14.46 6.95
CA GLY A 113 -8.79 14.60 6.51
C GLY A 113 -9.64 13.40 6.90
N LEU A 114 -9.10 12.18 6.81
CA LEU A 114 -9.76 10.96 7.24
C LEU A 114 -10.01 10.93 8.75
N GLN A 115 -9.01 11.32 9.55
CA GLN A 115 -9.14 11.45 11.00
C GLN A 115 -10.14 12.54 11.39
N ALA A 116 -10.19 13.65 10.65
CA ALA A 116 -11.16 14.71 10.88
C ALA A 116 -12.58 14.31 10.46
N LEU A 117 -12.73 13.45 9.46
CA LEU A 117 -14.01 12.92 9.01
C LEU A 117 -14.64 11.99 10.07
N LEU A 118 -13.82 11.12 10.66
CA LEU A 118 -14.29 10.07 11.56
C LEU A 118 -14.33 10.55 13.02
N THR A 119 -15.54 10.70 13.56
CA THR A 119 -15.75 10.95 14.98
C THR A 119 -15.77 9.67 15.80
N VAL A 120 -16.16 8.54 15.19
CA VAL A 120 -16.09 7.20 15.77
C VAL A 120 -15.53 6.26 14.70
N ASN A 121 -14.55 5.44 15.07
CA ASN A 121 -13.91 4.45 14.22
C ASN A 121 -13.62 3.15 14.99
N THR A 122 -14.59 2.64 15.72
CA THR A 122 -14.37 1.50 16.63
C THR A 122 -14.68 0.15 15.99
N VAL A 123 -13.92 -0.86 16.41
CA VAL A 123 -14.05 -2.26 16.02
C VAL A 123 -14.24 -3.15 17.26
N SER A 124 -15.01 -4.21 17.10
CA SER A 124 -15.21 -5.29 18.07
C SER A 124 -14.62 -6.58 17.52
N VAL A 125 -13.59 -7.09 18.19
CA VAL A 125 -12.86 -8.31 17.77
C VAL A 125 -13.49 -9.60 18.30
N ALA A 126 -14.20 -9.53 19.43
CA ALA A 126 -14.87 -10.66 20.05
C ALA A 126 -16.02 -10.21 20.98
N LEU A 127 -16.97 -11.10 21.25
CA LEU A 127 -18.08 -10.78 22.15
C LEU A 127 -17.55 -10.53 23.58
N GLY A 128 -17.90 -9.37 24.14
CA GLY A 128 -17.48 -8.97 25.49
C GLY A 128 -16.05 -8.46 25.58
N ALA A 129 -15.30 -8.39 24.47
CA ALA A 129 -14.01 -7.71 24.44
C ALA A 129 -14.20 -6.18 24.43
N PRO A 130 -13.22 -5.42 24.96
CA PRO A 130 -13.20 -3.97 24.80
C PRO A 130 -13.23 -3.56 23.32
N LEU A 131 -13.94 -2.48 23.00
CA LEU A 131 -13.89 -1.87 21.68
C LEU A 131 -12.54 -1.15 21.51
N VAL A 132 -11.93 -1.34 20.35
CA VAL A 132 -10.64 -0.73 20.00
C VAL A 132 -10.88 0.17 18.78
N PRO A 133 -10.24 1.34 18.65
CA PRO A 133 -10.29 2.08 17.40
C PRO A 133 -9.52 1.33 16.30
N PHE A 134 -9.97 1.43 15.05
CA PHE A 134 -9.18 1.00 13.89
C PHE A 134 -7.89 1.80 13.79
N ASP A 135 -6.83 1.15 13.33
CA ASP A 135 -5.68 1.88 12.81
C ASP A 135 -6.03 2.45 11.43
N LEU A 136 -5.70 3.71 11.19
CA LEU A 136 -6.13 4.44 10.00
C LEU A 136 -5.00 4.47 9.00
N VAL A 137 -5.27 3.89 7.83
CA VAL A 137 -4.29 3.71 6.77
C VAL A 137 -4.81 4.37 5.50
N VAL A 138 -4.01 5.23 4.89
CA VAL A 138 -4.34 5.83 3.59
C VAL A 138 -3.42 5.24 2.53
N LEU A 139 -4.02 4.66 1.49
CA LEU A 139 -3.27 4.25 0.30
C LEU A 139 -2.63 5.48 -0.31
N SER A 140 -1.31 5.53 -0.24
CA SER A 140 -0.55 6.58 -0.91
C SER A 140 -0.65 6.37 -2.41
N THR A 141 -1.55 7.10 -3.05
CA THR A 141 -1.50 7.34 -4.49
C THR A 141 -0.35 8.33 -4.73
N THR A 142 0.85 7.78 -4.85
CA THR A 142 2.10 8.52 -5.09
C THR A 142 1.97 9.48 -6.27
N THR A 143 1.51 10.69 -5.98
CA THR A 143 1.64 11.90 -6.81
C THR A 143 2.40 13.00 -6.10
N THR A 144 2.92 12.74 -4.88
CA THR A 144 3.85 13.66 -4.21
C THR A 144 4.93 12.89 -3.45
N GLY A 145 6.14 12.80 -4.04
CA GLY A 145 7.40 12.72 -3.29
C GLY A 145 7.94 11.37 -2.80
N GLY A 146 7.23 10.25 -3.01
CA GLY A 146 7.73 8.91 -2.66
C GLY A 146 8.42 8.22 -3.83
N THR A 147 9.59 8.68 -4.25
CA THR A 147 10.40 7.95 -5.24
C THR A 147 10.96 6.68 -4.57
N ALA A 148 10.48 5.50 -5.00
CA ALA A 148 11.45 4.45 -5.32
C ALA A 148 12.53 5.14 -6.16
N PRO A 149 13.84 5.03 -5.86
CA PRO A 149 14.86 5.86 -6.50
C PRO A 149 14.81 5.69 -8.02
N ILE A 150 14.06 6.55 -8.69
CA ILE A 150 14.04 6.68 -10.14
C ILE A 150 15.36 7.38 -10.43
N PRO A 151 16.32 6.71 -11.08
CA PRO A 151 17.60 7.34 -11.35
C PRO A 151 17.33 8.61 -12.16
N GLU A 152 17.66 9.77 -11.59
CA GLU A 152 17.63 11.03 -12.31
C GLU A 152 18.47 10.91 -13.59
N PRO A 153 18.19 11.68 -14.66
CA PRO A 153 18.98 11.63 -15.89
C PRO A 153 20.49 11.79 -15.64
N SER A 154 20.86 12.54 -14.60
CA SER A 154 22.22 12.71 -14.09
C SER A 154 22.86 11.40 -13.59
N THR A 155 22.09 10.49 -12.99
CA THR A 155 22.57 9.18 -12.49
C THR A 155 23.01 8.28 -13.64
N PHE A 156 22.29 8.28 -14.77
CA PHE A 156 22.72 7.58 -15.97
C PHE A 156 23.98 8.19 -16.58
N LEU A 157 24.07 9.53 -16.59
CA LEU A 157 25.27 10.22 -17.08
C LEU A 157 26.50 9.91 -16.23
N LEU A 158 26.39 9.97 -14.90
CA LEU A 158 27.51 9.69 -14.00
C LEU A 158 27.95 8.23 -14.06
N THR A 159 27.00 7.30 -14.13
CA THR A 159 27.30 5.86 -14.25
C THR A 159 27.96 5.57 -15.60
N GLY A 160 27.46 6.16 -16.68
CA GLY A 160 28.06 6.05 -18.02
C GLY A 160 29.47 6.62 -18.06
N LEU A 161 29.69 7.80 -17.48
CA LEU A 161 31.01 8.44 -17.45
C LEU A 161 32.01 7.64 -16.61
N GLY A 162 31.56 7.07 -15.49
CA GLY A 162 32.36 6.17 -14.65
C GLY A 162 32.80 4.90 -15.39
N MET A 163 31.87 4.26 -16.12
CA MET A 163 32.16 3.08 -16.94
C MET A 163 33.16 3.38 -18.07
N VAL A 164 33.00 4.52 -18.76
CA VAL A 164 33.93 4.95 -19.81
C VAL A 164 35.32 5.24 -19.25
N GLY A 165 35.40 5.92 -18.10
CA GLY A 165 36.67 6.19 -17.42
C GLY A 165 37.42 4.91 -17.03
N LEU A 166 36.71 3.93 -16.45
CA LEU A 166 37.27 2.62 -16.12
C LEU A 166 37.72 1.84 -17.36
N GLY A 167 36.92 1.88 -18.43
CA GLY A 167 37.26 1.27 -19.72
C GLY A 167 38.56 1.83 -20.30
N LEU A 168 38.69 3.16 -20.38
CA LEU A 168 39.88 3.84 -20.90
C LEU A 168 41.12 3.59 -20.02
N TYR A 169 40.96 3.60 -18.70
CA TYR A 169 42.05 3.32 -17.76
C TYR A 169 42.58 1.88 -17.93
N SER A 170 41.68 0.90 -18.01
CA SER A 170 42.04 -0.50 -18.20
C SER A 170 42.78 -0.75 -19.53
N TRP A 171 42.39 -0.03 -20.59
CA TRP A 171 43.03 -0.13 -21.90
C TRP A 171 44.43 0.48 -21.93
N ARG A 172 44.63 1.66 -21.30
CA ARG A 172 45.96 2.26 -21.14
C ARG A 172 46.91 1.34 -20.39
N ARG A 173 46.44 0.71 -19.31
CA ARG A 173 47.29 -0.18 -18.51
C ARG A 173 47.73 -1.42 -19.28
N ARG A 174 46.86 -1.98 -20.14
CA ARG A 174 47.22 -3.11 -21.01
C ARG A 174 48.23 -2.73 -22.08
N ARG A 175 48.16 -1.50 -22.62
CA ARG A 175 49.13 -1.00 -23.60
C ARG A 175 50.49 -0.64 -23.01
N ALA A 176 50.57 -0.36 -21.71
CA ALA A 176 51.84 -0.12 -21.02
C ALA A 176 52.53 -1.42 -20.55
N ALA A 177 51.83 -2.56 -20.60
CA ALA A 177 52.33 -3.87 -20.21
C ALA A 177 52.62 -4.78 -21.42
N ALA A 178 52.51 -4.25 -22.63
CA ALA A 178 52.89 -4.87 -23.91
C ALA A 178 54.00 -4.02 -24.54
#